data_AF-A0A2N5H5Y9-F1
#
_entry.id   AF-A0A2N5H5Y9-F1
#
_cell.length_a   1.000
_cell.length_b   1.000
_cell.length_c   1.000
_cell.angle_alpha   90.00
_cell.angle_beta   90.00
_cell.angle_gamma   90.00
#
_symmetry.space_group_name_H-M   'P 1'
#
loop_
_entity.id
_entity.type
_entity.pdbx_description
1 polymer ?
#
loop_
_entity_poly.entity_id
_entity_poly.type
_entity_poly.pdbx_seq_one_letter_code
_entity_poly.pdbx_strand_id
1 'polypeptide(L)'
;MSDRDETLKQFNKDLTEEEQEILSNLMCVEYLTPKLITDDLLKQTLSSKDYKLYSQANHIKELRELRDQFQKEANNLMILYTFNTSKLDGFL
;
A
#
# COMPACT_ATOMS: atom_id res chain seq x y z
N MET A 1 -4.16 -21.65 8.96
CA MET A 1 -5.27 -20.77 8.53
C MET A 1 -6.52 -21.23 9.29
N SER A 2 -6.96 -20.64 10.40
CA SER A 2 -6.79 -19.29 10.91
C SER A 2 -6.73 -19.35 12.43
N ASP A 3 -5.63 -18.88 13.03
CA ASP A 3 -5.54 -18.74 14.48
C ASP A 3 -6.25 -17.45 14.91
N ARG A 4 -7.58 -17.52 14.87
CA ARG A 4 -8.48 -16.43 15.22
C ARG A 4 -9.61 -16.95 16.09
N ASP A 5 -9.96 -16.17 17.10
CA ASP A 5 -11.08 -16.44 17.98
C ASP A 5 -12.32 -15.70 17.43
N GLU A 6 -13.30 -16.45 16.93
CA GLU A 6 -14.55 -15.93 16.38
C GLU A 6 -15.50 -15.40 17.48
N THR A 7 -15.34 -15.86 18.72
CA THR A 7 -16.15 -15.41 19.87
C THR A 7 -15.65 -14.05 20.36
N LEU A 8 -14.33 -13.94 20.54
CA LEU A 8 -13.66 -12.70 20.95
C LEU A 8 -13.43 -11.73 19.77
N LYS A 9 -13.63 -12.18 18.53
CA LYS A 9 -13.41 -11.43 17.28
C LYS A 9 -11.99 -10.88 17.16
N GLN A 10 -11.00 -11.71 17.46
CA GLN A 10 -9.59 -11.32 17.46
C GLN A 10 -8.70 -12.36 16.77
N PHE A 11 -7.50 -11.94 16.40
CA PHE A 11 -6.40 -12.84 16.07
C PHE A 11 -5.65 -13.19 17.36
N ASN A 12 -5.15 -14.42 17.47
CA ASN A 12 -4.37 -14.83 18.66
C ASN A 12 -2.88 -14.53 18.52
N LYS A 13 -2.46 -14.03 17.35
CA LYS A 13 -1.09 -13.60 17.08
C LYS A 13 -1.09 -12.09 16.85
N ASP A 14 -0.23 -11.41 17.59
CA ASP A 14 0.06 -10.00 17.38
C ASP A 14 1.07 -9.81 16.24
N LEU A 15 0.94 -8.69 15.54
CA LEU A 15 1.92 -8.27 14.55
C LEU A 15 3.14 -7.66 15.24
N THR A 16 4.34 -8.00 14.76
CA THR A 16 5.56 -7.30 15.15
C THR A 16 5.58 -5.87 14.62
N GLU A 17 6.45 -5.01 15.17
CA GLU A 17 6.60 -3.63 14.67
C GLU A 17 6.93 -3.60 13.17
N GLU A 18 7.80 -4.50 12.70
CA GLU A 18 8.15 -4.62 11.27
C GLU A 18 6.93 -5.03 10.42
N GLU A 19 6.12 -5.99 10.89
CA GLU A 19 4.91 -6.42 10.20
C GLU A 19 3.85 -5.29 10.14
N GLN A 20 3.73 -4.50 11.22
CA GLN A 20 2.86 -3.33 11.28
C GLN A 20 3.31 -2.24 10.31
N GLU A 21 4.62 -2.00 10.19
CA GLU A 21 5.18 -1.02 9.26
C GLU A 21 4.96 -1.42 7.80
N ILE A 22 5.18 -2.69 7.46
CA ILE A 22 4.87 -3.25 6.14
C ILE A 22 3.38 -3.05 5.82
N LEU A 23 2.51 -3.42 6.76
CA LEU A 23 1.06 -3.31 6.59
C LEU A 23 0.63 -1.84 6.40
N SER A 24 1.17 -0.92 7.18
CA SER A 24 0.88 0.52 7.07
C SER A 24 1.21 1.07 5.67
N ASN A 25 2.37 0.71 5.13
CA ASN A 25 2.76 1.10 3.77
C ASN A 25 1.78 0.54 2.72
N LEU A 26 1.39 -0.73 2.85
CA LEU A 26 0.42 -1.35 1.95
C LEU A 26 -0.99 -0.72 2.07
N MET A 27 -1.41 -0.33 3.27
CA MET A 27 -2.67 0.39 3.47
C MET A 27 -2.67 1.74 2.74
N CYS A 28 -1.55 2.47 2.75
CA CYS A 28 -1.40 3.70 1.97
C CYS A 28 -1.52 3.45 0.47
N VAL A 29 -0.89 2.38 -0.05
CA VAL A 29 -1.02 1.98 -1.46
C VAL A 29 -2.48 1.73 -1.83
N GLU A 30 -3.18 0.92 -1.03
CA GLU A 30 -4.58 0.56 -1.29
C GLU A 30 -5.53 1.75 -1.12
N TYR A 31 -5.22 2.69 -0.24
CA TYR A 31 -6.00 3.92 -0.10
C TYR A 31 -5.84 4.87 -1.30
N LEU A 32 -4.63 4.97 -1.86
CA LEU A 32 -4.34 5.86 -2.99
C LEU A 32 -4.78 5.29 -4.34
N THR A 33 -4.75 3.96 -4.50
CA THR A 33 -5.09 3.27 -5.75
C THR A 33 -6.47 3.64 -6.32
N PRO A 34 -7.60 3.57 -5.58
CA PRO A 34 -8.92 3.90 -6.13
C PRO A 34 -9.06 5.40 -6.47
N LYS A 35 -8.35 6.29 -5.77
CA LYS A 35 -8.34 7.73 -6.08
C LYS A 35 -7.70 7.98 -7.43
N LEU A 36 -6.56 7.34 -7.70
CA LEU A 36 -5.89 7.41 -9.00
C LEU A 36 -6.75 6.86 -10.13
N ILE A 37 -7.42 5.72 -9.93
CA ILE A 37 -8.33 5.13 -10.93
C ILE A 37 -9.49 6.09 -11.25
N THR A 38 -10.09 6.67 -10.21
CA THR A 38 -11.20 7.62 -10.36
C THR A 38 -10.75 8.88 -11.11
N ASP A 39 -9.58 9.41 -10.76
CA ASP A 39 -9.01 10.60 -11.38
C ASP A 39 -8.57 10.37 -12.82
N ASP A 40 -8.03 9.18 -13.15
CA ASP A 40 -7.70 8.80 -14.53
C ASP A 40 -8.97 8.63 -15.39
N LEU A 41 -10.05 8.07 -14.83
CA LEU A 41 -11.36 7.98 -15.50
C LEU A 41 -11.96 9.39 -15.72
N LEU A 42 -11.84 10.27 -14.74
CA LEU A 42 -12.28 11.66 -14.82
C LEU A 42 -11.52 12.42 -15.92
N LYS A 43 -10.19 12.26 -15.99
CA LYS A 43 -9.35 12.81 -17.07
C LYS A 43 -9.80 12.36 -18.45
N GLN A 44 -10.08 11.06 -18.63
CA GLN A 44 -10.55 10.53 -19.91
C GLN A 44 -11.90 11.15 -20.31
N THR A 45 -12.79 11.37 -19.34
CA THR A 45 -14.12 11.95 -19.56
C THR A 45 -14.06 13.45 -19.89
N LEU A 46 -13.19 14.20 -19.19
CA LEU A 46 -13.06 15.67 -19.31
C LEU A 46 -12.20 16.13 -20.49
N SER A 47 -11.52 15.21 -21.18
CA SER A 47 -10.89 15.39 -22.51
C SER A 47 -11.81 16.07 -23.56
N SER A 48 -13.13 16.11 -23.30
CA SER A 48 -14.13 16.61 -24.23
C SER A 48 -14.34 18.13 -24.29
N LYS A 49 -13.84 18.97 -23.34
CA LYS A 49 -13.60 20.43 -23.56
C LYS A 49 -13.13 21.27 -22.36
N ASP A 50 -13.25 20.82 -21.10
CA ASP A 50 -13.15 21.74 -19.94
C ASP A 50 -12.24 21.24 -18.79
N TYR A 51 -11.13 20.57 -19.08
CA TYR A 51 -10.14 20.30 -18.04
C TYR A 51 -9.14 21.45 -17.96
N LYS A 52 -9.15 22.23 -16.86
CA LYS A 52 -8.03 23.12 -16.50
C LYS A 52 -6.79 22.25 -16.29
N LEU A 53 -6.06 22.02 -17.38
CA LEU A 53 -5.34 20.77 -17.64
C LEU A 53 -4.05 20.58 -16.83
N TYR A 54 -3.37 21.69 -16.48
CA TYR A 54 -1.99 21.63 -15.98
C TYR A 54 -1.87 21.26 -14.50
N SER A 55 -2.59 21.94 -13.61
CA SER A 55 -2.43 21.71 -12.15
C SER A 55 -2.90 20.33 -11.72
N GLN A 56 -4.01 19.85 -12.29
CA GLN A 56 -4.55 18.54 -11.93
C GLN A 56 -3.74 17.38 -12.54
N ALA A 57 -3.18 17.55 -13.73
CA ALA A 57 -2.30 16.54 -14.30
C ALA A 57 -1.05 16.32 -13.43
N ASN A 58 -0.46 17.41 -12.92
CA ASN A 58 0.67 17.37 -11.99
C ASN A 58 0.29 16.69 -10.67
N HIS A 59 -0.86 17.04 -10.08
CA HIS A 59 -1.31 16.44 -8.83
C HIS A 59 -1.47 14.92 -8.92
N ILE A 60 -2.05 14.42 -10.02
CA ILE A 60 -2.21 12.98 -10.26
C ILE A 60 -0.86 12.29 -10.47
N LYS A 61 0.11 12.97 -11.08
CA LYS A 61 1.47 12.45 -11.22
C LYS A 61 2.14 12.29 -9.85
N GLU A 62 2.06 13.31 -9.00
CA GLU A 62 2.59 13.27 -7.63
C GLU A 62 1.92 12.19 -6.78
N LEU A 63 0.58 12.05 -6.87
CA LEU A 63 -0.16 10.98 -6.19
C LEU A 63 0.28 9.58 -6.64
N ARG A 64 0.54 9.39 -7.95
CA ARG A 64 1.02 8.12 -8.49
C ARG A 64 2.43 7.81 -7.99
N GLU A 65 3.32 8.81 -8.01
CA GLU A 65 4.69 8.69 -7.50
C GLU A 65 4.70 8.34 -6.01
N LEU A 66 3.84 8.98 -5.20
CA LEU A 66 3.69 8.70 -3.78
C LEU A 66 3.21 7.26 -3.52
N ARG A 67 2.19 6.80 -4.26
CA ARG A 67 1.72 5.41 -4.18
C ARG A 67 2.83 4.43 -4.52
N ASP A 68 3.57 4.67 -5.59
CA ASP A 68 4.64 3.79 -6.05
C ASP A 68 5.83 3.78 -5.06
N GLN A 69 6.10 4.90 -4.38
CA GLN A 69 7.07 4.98 -3.31
C GLN A 69 6.69 4.08 -2.13
N PHE A 70 5.45 4.18 -1.62
CA PHE A 70 4.95 3.31 -0.55
C PHE A 70 5.01 1.83 -0.94
N GLN A 71 4.65 1.50 -2.19
CA GLN A 71 4.74 0.11 -2.68
C GLN A 71 6.17 -0.40 -2.69
N LYS A 72 7.12 0.43 -3.15
CA LYS A 72 8.54 0.08 -3.19
C LYS A 72 9.11 -0.12 -1.78
N GLU A 73 8.74 0.75 -0.84
CA GLU A 73 9.14 0.65 0.56
C GLU A 73 8.60 -0.61 1.22
N ALA A 74 7.31 -0.90 1.07
CA ALA A 74 6.72 -2.16 1.52
C ALA A 74 7.46 -3.38 0.95
N ASN A 75 7.77 -3.39 -0.34
CA ASN A 75 8.51 -4.48 -0.97
C ASN A 75 9.91 -4.67 -0.37
N ASN A 76 10.63 -3.57 -0.11
CA ASN A 76 11.94 -3.64 0.53
C ASN A 76 11.84 -4.17 1.96
N LEU A 77 10.89 -3.69 2.74
CA LEU A 77 10.66 -4.15 4.11
C LEU A 77 10.27 -5.64 4.14
N MET A 78 9.41 -6.11 3.23
CA MET A 78 9.08 -7.53 3.11
C MET A 78 10.30 -8.41 2.78
N ILE A 79 11.19 -7.92 1.91
CA ILE A 79 12.44 -8.63 1.61
C ILE A 79 13.30 -8.75 2.87
N LEU A 80 13.49 -7.65 3.60
CA LEU A 80 14.27 -7.64 4.85
C LEU A 80 13.65 -8.54 5.91
N TYR A 81 12.34 -8.46 6.12
CA TYR A 81 11.59 -9.31 7.05
C TYR A 81 11.77 -10.79 6.72
N THR A 82 11.69 -11.15 5.43
CA THR A 82 11.89 -12.53 4.97
C THR A 82 13.31 -13.01 5.25
N PHE A 83 14.32 -12.18 5.01
CA PHE A 83 15.71 -12.51 5.31
C PHE A 83 15.97 -12.67 6.81
N ASN A 84 15.43 -11.79 7.64
CA ASN A 84 15.60 -11.85 9.09
C ASN A 84 14.94 -13.11 9.66
N THR A 85 13.69 -13.38 9.25
CA THR A 85 12.94 -14.56 9.68
C THR A 85 13.62 -15.85 9.24
N SER A 86 14.07 -15.93 7.98
CA SER A 86 14.76 -17.12 7.47
C SER A 86 16.11 -17.37 8.13
N LYS A 87 16.84 -16.31 8.54
CA LYS A 87 18.08 -16.46 9.30
C LYS A 87 17.81 -16.97 10.71
N LEU A 88 16.77 -16.47 11.39
CA LEU A 88 16.36 -16.95 12.71
C LEU A 88 16.05 -18.46 12.71
N ASP A 89 15.36 -18.95 11.68
CA ASP A 89 15.07 -20.38 11.52
C ASP A 89 16.31 -21.26 11.29
N GLY A 90 17.42 -20.69 10.80
CA GLY A 90 18.68 -21.42 10.56
C GLY A 90 19.59 -21.52 11.80
N PHE A 91 19.29 -20.83 12.89
CA PHE A 91 20.06 -20.82 14.14
C PHE A 91 19.36 -21.54 15.31
N LEU A 92 18.11 -21.98 15.14
CA LEU A 92 17.33 -22.80 16.08
C LEU A 92 17.40 -24.29 15.70
#